data_AF-A0A1M6NP14-F1
#
_entry.id   AF-A0A1M6NP14-F1
#
_cell.length_a   1.000
_cell.length_b   1.000
_cell.length_c   1.000
_cell.angle_alpha   90.00
_cell.angle_beta   90.00
_cell.angle_gamma   90.00
#
_symmetry.space_group_name_H-M   'P 1'
#
loop_
_entity.id
_entity.type
_entity.pdbx_description
1 polymer ?
#
loop_
_entity_poly.entity_id
_entity_poly.type
_entity_poly.pdbx_seq_one_letter_code
_entity_poly.pdbx_strand_id
1 'polypeptide(L)'
;MNAKEFVELFYIEKNNMLKQYFSNLKDTEVGLKLDNLGLTSDQLEKMHGVINTVLTDTMYTILLGLDGEASIGNIQQKYRLYDEIGYELTNSSEIEEYAYEYFQEDN
;
A
#
# COMPACT_ATOMS: atom_id res chain seq x y z
N MET A 1 1.40 4.08 18.92
CA MET A 1 1.16 4.25 17.48
C MET A 1 -0.14 5.01 17.31
N ASN A 2 -0.17 6.09 16.53
CA ASN A 2 -1.39 6.82 16.16
C ASN A 2 -1.81 6.50 14.71
N ALA A 3 -2.96 7.04 14.25
CA ALA A 3 -3.48 6.79 12.90
C ALA A 3 -2.50 7.21 11.80
N LYS A 4 -1.84 8.38 11.93
CA LYS A 4 -0.84 8.86 10.97
C LYS A 4 0.37 7.92 10.88
N GLU A 5 0.94 7.56 12.03
CA GLU A 5 2.06 6.62 12.12
C GLU A 5 1.69 5.25 11.52
N PHE A 6 0.47 4.79 11.75
CA PHE A 6 -0.04 3.55 11.18
C PHE A 6 -0.13 3.61 9.65
N VAL A 7 -0.70 4.69 9.09
CA VAL A 7 -0.77 4.90 7.64
C VAL A 7 0.62 5.05 7.01
N GLU A 8 1.53 5.77 7.67
CA GLU A 8 2.90 5.94 7.22
C GLU A 8 3.62 4.59 7.05
N LEU A 9 3.38 3.63 7.95
CA LEU A 9 3.95 2.28 7.83
C LEU A 9 3.48 1.55 6.56
N PHE A 10 2.22 1.73 6.14
CA PHE A 10 1.71 1.17 4.89
C PHE A 10 2.40 1.81 3.68
N TYR A 11 2.62 3.12 3.72
CA TYR A 11 3.31 3.84 2.65
C TYR A 11 4.78 3.42 2.53
N ILE A 12 5.49 3.30 3.66
CA ILE A 12 6.85 2.79 3.72
C ILE A 12 6.91 1.36 3.18
N GLU A 13 6.00 0.49 3.60
CA GLU A 13 5.99 -0.90 3.15
C GLU A 13 5.70 -1.02 1.66
N LYS A 14 4.77 -0.22 1.12
CA LYS A 14 4.52 -0.14 -0.33
C LYS A 14 5.78 0.22 -1.10
N ASN A 15 6.54 1.21 -0.64
CA ASN A 15 7.80 1.63 -1.26
C ASN A 15 8.90 0.56 -1.11
N ASN A 16 8.95 -0.13 0.02
CA ASN A 16 9.87 -1.26 0.24
C ASN A 16 9.58 -2.41 -0.73
N MET A 17 8.31 -2.82 -0.87
CA MET A 17 7.88 -3.86 -1.80
C MET A 17 8.25 -3.49 -3.25
N LEU A 18 7.93 -2.26 -3.67
CA LEU A 18 8.27 -1.77 -5.01
C LEU A 18 9.79 -1.83 -5.24
N LYS A 19 10.58 -1.33 -4.29
CA LYS A 19 12.04 -1.39 -4.36
C LYS A 19 12.56 -2.83 -4.43
N GLN A 20 12.01 -3.74 -3.62
CA GLN A 20 12.40 -5.15 -3.61
C GLN A 20 12.12 -5.83 -4.96
N TYR A 21 11.00 -5.51 -5.60
CA TYR A 21 10.65 -6.10 -6.91
C TYR A 21 11.61 -5.71 -8.04
N PHE A 22 12.24 -4.53 -7.95
CA PHE A 22 13.06 -3.98 -9.04
C PHE A 22 14.57 -3.87 -8.72
N SER A 23 14.99 -3.96 -7.46
CA SER A 23 16.41 -3.82 -7.07
C SER A 23 17.29 -5.00 -7.50
N ASN A 24 16.79 -6.22 -7.34
CA ASN A 24 17.37 -7.43 -7.92
C ASN A 24 16.24 -8.37 -8.28
N LEU A 25 16.03 -8.54 -9.59
CA LEU A 25 14.92 -9.33 -10.11
C LEU A 25 14.94 -10.79 -9.65
N LYS A 26 16.03 -11.30 -9.08
CA LYS A 26 16.11 -12.70 -8.64
C LYS A 26 15.71 -12.92 -7.19
N ASP A 27 15.47 -11.86 -6.43
CA ASP A 27 15.24 -11.96 -4.97
C ASP A 27 13.76 -12.15 -4.61
N THR A 28 12.85 -11.87 -5.54
CA THR A 28 11.40 -12.03 -5.33
C THR A 28 10.76 -12.78 -6.49
N GLU A 29 9.62 -13.44 -6.24
CA GLU A 29 8.87 -14.11 -7.32
C GLU A 29 8.39 -13.10 -8.38
N VAL A 30 7.99 -11.89 -7.95
CA VAL A 30 7.60 -10.80 -8.85
C VAL A 30 8.78 -10.39 -9.72
N GLY A 31 9.95 -10.15 -9.12
CA GLY A 31 11.18 -9.87 -9.85
C GLY A 31 11.49 -10.96 -10.89
N LEU A 32 11.38 -12.24 -10.52
CA LEU A 32 11.71 -13.34 -11.43
C LEU A 32 10.76 -13.36 -12.62
N LYS A 33 9.48 -13.05 -12.39
CA LYS A 33 8.50 -12.90 -13.47
C LYS A 33 8.84 -11.72 -14.37
N LEU A 34 9.27 -10.58 -13.80
CA LEU A 34 9.71 -9.42 -14.57
C LEU A 34 10.94 -9.73 -15.45
N ASP A 35 11.94 -10.44 -14.90
CA ASP A 35 13.14 -10.87 -15.64
C ASP A 35 12.77 -11.77 -16.83
N ASN A 36 11.87 -12.73 -16.59
CA ASN A 36 11.41 -13.69 -17.60
C ASN A 36 10.59 -13.05 -18.73
N LEU A 37 10.05 -11.83 -18.55
CA LEU A 37 9.34 -11.12 -19.62
C LEU A 37 10.29 -10.54 -20.67
N GLY A 38 11.59 -10.44 -20.40
CA GLY A 38 12.57 -9.93 -21.36
C GLY A 38 12.32 -8.49 -21.82
N LEU A 39 11.80 -7.65 -20.92
CA LEU A 39 11.42 -6.26 -21.20
C LEU A 39 12.65 -5.40 -21.52
N THR A 40 12.50 -4.44 -22.43
CA THR A 40 13.48 -3.35 -22.59
C THR A 40 13.46 -2.43 -21.37
N SER A 41 14.49 -1.59 -21.19
CA SER A 41 14.54 -0.61 -20.09
C SER A 41 13.30 0.29 -20.05
N ASP A 42 12.87 0.83 -21.20
CA ASP A 42 11.68 1.67 -21.32
C ASP A 42 10.38 0.91 -20.95
N GLN A 43 10.30 -0.37 -21.29
CA GLN A 43 9.17 -1.22 -20.94
C GLN A 43 9.18 -1.56 -19.44
N LEU A 44 10.36 -1.78 -18.87
CA LEU A 44 10.54 -2.04 -17.44
C LEU A 44 10.14 -0.83 -16.59
N GLU A 45 10.48 0.39 -17.04
CA GLU A 45 10.04 1.64 -16.39
C GLU A 45 8.51 1.80 -16.43
N LYS A 46 7.88 1.50 -17.57
CA LYS A 46 6.41 1.48 -17.66
C LYS A 46 5.79 0.44 -16.74
N MET A 47 6.39 -0.75 -16.66
CA MET A 47 5.95 -1.82 -15.75
C MET A 47 6.11 -1.41 -14.29
N HIS A 48 7.19 -0.70 -13.95
CA HIS A 48 7.35 -0.08 -12.63
C HIS A 48 6.20 0.87 -12.32
N GLY A 49 5.81 1.74 -13.25
CA GLY A 49 4.64 2.61 -13.10
C GLY A 49 3.35 1.82 -12.83
N VAL A 50 3.08 0.76 -13.60
CA VAL A 50 1.90 -0.10 -13.41
C VAL A 50 1.89 -0.74 -12.02
N ILE A 51 3.00 -1.35 -11.60
CA ILE A 51 3.10 -2.02 -10.30
C ILE A 51 3.00 -0.99 -9.16
N ASN A 52 3.60 0.18 -9.32
CA ASN A 52 3.48 1.29 -8.37
C ASN A 52 2.00 1.69 -8.17
N THR A 53 1.24 1.85 -9.24
CA THR A 53 -0.20 2.16 -9.19
C THR A 53 -0.99 1.04 -8.52
N VAL A 54 -0.75 -0.22 -8.89
CA VAL A 54 -1.44 -1.37 -8.27
C VAL A 54 -1.21 -1.42 -6.75
N LEU A 55 0.04 -1.19 -6.30
CA LEU A 55 0.35 -1.17 -4.87
C LEU A 55 -0.27 0.04 -4.17
N THR A 56 -0.24 1.23 -4.79
CA THR A 56 -0.93 2.43 -4.28
C THR A 56 -2.42 2.16 -4.09
N ASP A 57 -3.11 1.70 -5.13
CA ASP A 57 -4.56 1.44 -5.10
C ASP A 57 -4.92 0.39 -4.05
N THR A 58 -4.12 -0.68 -3.96
CA THR A 58 -4.34 -1.78 -3.02
C THR A 58 -4.20 -1.31 -1.57
N MET A 59 -3.10 -0.64 -1.23
CA MET A 59 -2.85 -0.19 0.14
C MET A 59 -3.85 0.89 0.56
N TYR A 60 -4.14 1.85 -0.33
CA TYR A 60 -5.15 2.88 -0.09
C TYR A 60 -6.53 2.26 0.16
N THR A 61 -6.98 1.34 -0.71
CA THR A 61 -8.27 0.64 -0.55
C THR A 61 -8.35 -0.14 0.75
N ILE A 62 -7.27 -0.80 1.17
CA ILE A 62 -7.23 -1.51 2.47
C ILE A 62 -7.40 -0.52 3.62
N LEU A 63 -6.68 0.61 3.62
CA LEU A 63 -6.78 1.62 4.68
C LEU A 63 -8.20 2.21 4.79
N LEU A 64 -8.82 2.61 3.67
CA LEU A 64 -10.22 3.06 3.66
C LEU A 64 -11.18 1.97 4.12
N GLY A 65 -10.92 0.73 3.72
CA GLY A 65 -11.72 -0.42 4.12
C GLY A 65 -11.67 -0.68 5.63
N LEU A 66 -10.54 -0.40 6.27
CA LEU A 66 -10.39 -0.48 7.72
C LEU A 66 -11.13 0.66 8.44
N ASP A 67 -11.09 1.87 7.89
CA ASP A 67 -11.79 3.03 8.46
C ASP A 67 -13.31 3.02 8.20
N GLY A 68 -13.77 2.17 7.28
CA GLY A 68 -15.17 2.02 6.91
C GLY A 68 -15.61 2.91 5.74
N GLU A 69 -14.68 3.57 5.07
CA GLU A 69 -14.91 4.46 3.92
C GLU A 69 -14.83 3.73 2.57
N ALA A 70 -14.39 2.46 2.56
CA ALA A 70 -14.47 1.58 1.40
C ALA A 70 -15.02 0.19 1.76
N SER A 71 -15.54 -0.52 0.76
CA SER A 71 -15.97 -1.91 0.91
C SER A 71 -14.79 -2.87 0.80
N ILE A 72 -14.67 -3.82 1.74
CA ILE A 72 -13.80 -4.99 1.60
C ILE A 72 -14.68 -6.17 1.17
N GLY A 73 -14.46 -6.68 -0.05
CA GLY A 73 -15.21 -7.84 -0.56
C GLY A 73 -16.73 -7.61 -0.65
N ASN A 74 -17.16 -6.38 -0.96
CA ASN A 74 -18.56 -5.91 -1.00
C ASN A 74 -19.23 -5.68 0.37
N ILE A 75 -18.47 -5.69 1.46
CA ILE A 75 -18.97 -5.33 2.78
C ILE A 75 -18.27 -4.04 3.23
N GLN A 76 -19.06 -3.00 3.51
CA GLN A 76 -18.57 -1.76 4.10
C GLN A 76 -18.92 -1.72 5.58
N GLN A 77 -17.90 -1.62 6.43
CA GLN A 77 -18.05 -1.46 7.88
C GLN A 77 -16.77 -0.87 8.46
N LYS A 78 -16.89 -0.13 9.56
CA LYS A 78 -15.75 0.40 10.30
C LYS A 78 -15.16 -0.68 11.21
N TYR A 79 -13.84 -0.84 11.17
CA TYR A 79 -13.11 -1.74 12.07
C TYR A 79 -12.45 -0.94 13.19
N ARG A 80 -12.25 -1.61 14.33
CA ARG A 80 -11.40 -1.09 15.41
C ARG A 80 -10.10 -1.84 15.42
N LEU A 81 -9.00 -1.11 15.31
CA LEU A 81 -7.66 -1.68 15.30
C LEU A 81 -7.00 -1.44 16.65
N TYR A 82 -6.46 -2.50 17.23
CA TYR A 82 -5.68 -2.47 18.45
C TYR A 82 -4.28 -2.97 18.16
N ASP A 83 -3.27 -2.29 18.69
CA ASP A 83 -1.90 -2.81 18.67
C ASP A 83 -1.71 -3.94 19.70
N GLU A 84 -0.50 -4.52 19.75
CA GLU A 84 -0.20 -5.65 20.64
C GLU A 84 -0.34 -5.32 22.14
N ILE A 85 -0.30 -4.04 22.52
CA ILE A 85 -0.45 -3.59 23.90
C ILE A 85 -1.88 -3.09 24.21
N GLY A 86 -2.79 -3.18 23.24
CA GLY A 86 -4.20 -2.84 23.40
C GLY A 86 -4.55 -1.37 23.18
N TYR A 87 -3.67 -0.58 22.58
CA TYR A 87 -3.96 0.80 22.21
C TYR A 87 -4.79 0.85 20.92
N GLU A 88 -5.91 1.59 20.95
CA GLU A 88 -6.81 1.72 19.79
C GLU A 88 -6.25 2.74 18.78
N LEU A 89 -5.89 2.27 17.60
CA LEU A 89 -5.32 3.07 16.51
C LEU A 89 -6.38 3.91 15.78
N THR A 90 -7.62 3.42 15.76
CA THR A 90 -8.77 4.00 15.04
C THR A 90 -9.58 5.00 15.86
N ASN A 91 -9.16 5.30 17.11
CA ASN A 91 -9.96 6.12 18.03
C ASN A 91 -10.16 7.56 17.51
N SER A 92 -9.29 8.06 16.63
CA SER A 92 -9.45 9.38 16.01
C SER A 92 -10.23 9.38 14.69
N SER A 93 -10.46 8.23 14.04
CA SER A 93 -11.11 8.14 12.70
C SER A 93 -10.43 8.97 11.61
N GLU A 94 -9.10 9.11 11.67
CA GLU A 94 -8.31 9.92 10.73
C GLU A 94 -7.52 9.05 9.72
N ILE A 95 -7.83 7.75 9.62
CA ILE A 95 -7.08 6.86 8.71
C ILE A 95 -7.32 7.28 7.26
N GLU A 96 -8.55 7.60 6.89
CA GLU A 96 -8.89 8.09 5.54
C GLU A 96 -8.12 9.37 5.17
N GLU A 97 -8.11 10.37 6.05
CA GLU A 97 -7.41 11.64 5.84
C GLU A 97 -5.91 11.41 5.58
N TYR A 98 -5.23 10.69 6.48
CA TYR A 98 -3.80 10.40 6.29
C TYR A 98 -3.55 9.49 5.09
N ALA A 99 -4.46 8.56 4.77
CA ALA A 99 -4.33 7.71 3.59
C ALA A 99 -4.37 8.58 2.32
N TYR A 100 -5.22 9.60 2.28
CA TYR A 100 -5.26 10.54 1.16
C TYR A 100 -3.96 11.35 1.06
N GLU A 101 -3.48 11.92 2.16
CA GLU A 101 -2.19 12.65 2.22
C GLU A 101 -1.04 11.80 1.63
N TYR A 102 -0.87 10.56 2.11
CA TYR A 102 0.26 9.72 1.72
C TYR A 102 0.13 9.10 0.32
N PHE A 103 -1.09 8.76 -0.14
CA PHE A 103 -1.28 7.96 -1.35
C PHE A 103 -1.88 8.71 -2.53
N GLN A 104 -2.44 9.92 -2.36
CA GLN A 104 -3.16 10.63 -3.42
C GLN A 104 -2.77 12.10 -3.58
N GLU A 105 -2.43 12.83 -2.51
CA GLU A 105 -2.20 14.28 -2.56
C GLU A 105 -1.03 14.68 -3.50
N ASP A 106 0.02 13.85 -3.55
CA ASP A 106 1.24 14.09 -4.35
C ASP A 106 1.35 13.22 -5.62
N ASN A 107 0.27 12.56 -6.06
CA ASN A 107 0.26 11.73 -7.29
C ASN A 107 0.06 12.54 -8.58
#